data_AF-A0A524NKE6-F1
#
_entry.id   AF-A0A524NKE6-F1
#
_cell.length_a   1.000
_cell.length_b   1.000
_cell.length_c   1.000
_cell.angle_alpha   90.00
_cell.angle_beta   90.00
_cell.angle_gamma   90.00
#
_symmetry.space_group_name_H-M   'P 1'
#
loop_
_entity.id
_entity.type
_entity.pdbx_description
1 polymer ?
#
loop_
_entity_poly.entity_id
_entity_poly.type
_entity_poly.pdbx_seq_one_letter_code
_entity_poly.pdbx_strand_id
1 'polypeptide(L)'
;MDNSIIDKATAYDKNRVNKKQVDNAISCLKEFRTKFSSTENPTSIAMLKPDDIFKENTGEVGEFFHDLEYYFKPLGHSSIRDSSLYRNIRVQIEDFKNLLYFVVDKKKSLAEKVDANWGKIKGLGDDKQLAKKIIFCFNYESGKVLPILSISHLKYFLGKIADRTSLPTKYYTQGEEYACLTLELLKAKNNLSITQGWEVTYLTRFLYENYPPPDREVAATNLFGERKGKNVVTRDQLELGEVVNLLGALQRKGKITGEQFRVNRELWMNQPQERNSLIKRLKSQLD
;
A
#
# COMPACT_ATOMS: atom_id res chain seq x y z
N MET A 1 -19.45 -13.57 -26.91
CA MET A 1 -18.42 -12.57 -26.56
C MET A 1 -18.72 -11.31 -27.32
N ASP A 2 -18.77 -10.18 -26.63
CA ASP A 2 -19.06 -8.89 -27.24
C ASP A 2 -17.94 -8.50 -28.22
N ASN A 3 -18.26 -8.36 -29.51
CA ASN A 3 -17.28 -7.91 -30.53
C ASN A 3 -16.68 -6.54 -30.17
N SER A 4 -17.34 -5.79 -29.27
CA SER A 4 -16.88 -4.51 -28.74
C SER A 4 -15.46 -4.55 -28.16
N ILE A 5 -15.03 -5.62 -27.49
CA ILE A 5 -13.68 -5.66 -26.91
C ILE A 5 -12.58 -5.82 -27.96
N ILE A 6 -12.83 -6.65 -28.98
CA ILE A 6 -11.89 -6.87 -30.08
C ILE A 6 -11.74 -5.57 -30.87
N ASP A 7 -12.85 -4.89 -31.16
CA ASP A 7 -12.85 -3.63 -31.87
C ASP A 7 -12.12 -2.53 -31.09
N LYS A 8 -12.40 -2.39 -29.78
CA LYS A 8 -11.70 -1.45 -28.90
C LYS A 8 -10.21 -1.76 -28.81
N ALA A 9 -9.83 -3.02 -28.64
CA ALA A 9 -8.42 -3.42 -28.55
C ALA A 9 -7.66 -3.23 -29.87
N THR A 10 -8.32 -3.45 -31.02
CA THR A 10 -7.74 -3.22 -32.36
C THR A 10 -7.61 -1.73 -32.67
N ALA A 11 -8.54 -0.91 -32.17
CA ALA A 11 -8.50 0.54 -32.32
C ALA A 11 -7.56 1.23 -31.32
N TYR A 12 -7.24 0.57 -30.21
CA TYR A 12 -6.49 1.16 -29.12
C TYR A 12 -5.04 1.46 -29.50
N ASP A 13 -4.60 2.67 -29.16
CA ASP A 13 -3.20 3.11 -29.19
C ASP A 13 -2.48 2.91 -30.54
N LYS A 14 -3.18 3.17 -31.67
CA LYS A 14 -2.58 3.09 -33.01
C LYS A 14 -1.34 3.98 -33.18
N ASN A 15 -1.30 5.11 -32.47
CA ASN A 15 -0.16 6.04 -32.45
C ASN A 15 0.93 5.67 -31.40
N ARG A 16 0.73 4.59 -30.63
CA ARG A 16 1.64 4.05 -29.61
C ARG A 16 2.00 5.01 -28.47
N VAL A 17 1.18 6.04 -28.23
CA VAL A 17 1.42 7.03 -27.17
C VAL A 17 1.33 6.38 -25.80
N ASN A 18 0.29 5.57 -25.56
CA ASN A 18 0.11 4.88 -24.28
C ASN A 18 1.17 3.81 -24.06
N LYS A 19 1.53 3.06 -25.11
CA LYS A 19 2.62 2.08 -25.06
C LYS A 19 3.94 2.76 -24.65
N LYS A 20 4.29 3.88 -25.27
CA LYS A 20 5.49 4.66 -24.90
C LYS A 20 5.44 5.17 -23.46
N GLN A 21 4.29 5.65 -22.99
CA GLN A 21 4.14 6.09 -21.59
C GLN A 21 4.32 4.93 -20.60
N VAL A 22 3.73 3.77 -20.89
CA VAL A 22 3.86 2.57 -20.06
C VAL A 22 5.30 2.07 -20.07
N ASP A 23 5.96 2.00 -21.23
CA ASP A 23 7.34 1.53 -21.35
C ASP A 23 8.32 2.45 -20.61
N ASN A 24 8.14 3.77 -20.72
CA ASN A 24 8.93 4.73 -19.95
C ASN A 24 8.75 4.52 -18.44
N ALA A 25 7.52 4.35 -17.97
CA ALA A 25 7.26 4.13 -16.55
C ALA A 25 7.82 2.77 -16.05
N ILE A 26 7.82 1.74 -16.90
CA ILE A 26 8.51 0.46 -16.59
C ILE A 26 10.02 0.66 -16.49
N SER A 27 10.62 1.46 -17.38
CA SER A 27 12.05 1.78 -17.29
C SER A 27 12.39 2.50 -15.98
N CYS A 28 11.59 3.49 -15.57
CA CYS A 28 11.74 4.12 -14.26
C CYS A 28 11.54 3.13 -13.11
N LEU A 29 10.62 2.17 -13.23
CA LEU A 29 10.42 1.13 -12.21
C LEU A 29 11.65 0.21 -12.07
N LYS A 30 12.32 -0.10 -13.19
CA LYS A 30 13.59 -0.84 -13.17
C LYS A 30 14.69 -0.05 -12.46
N GLU A 31 14.84 1.23 -12.77
CA GLU A 31 15.80 2.12 -12.09
C GLU A 31 15.52 2.22 -10.59
N PHE A 32 14.25 2.37 -10.20
CA PHE A 32 13.82 2.34 -8.81
C PHE A 32 14.22 1.05 -8.12
N ARG A 33 14.07 -0.12 -8.76
CA ARG A 33 14.53 -1.40 -8.18
C ARG A 33 16.04 -1.55 -8.14
N THR A 34 16.80 -0.87 -9.00
CA THR A 34 18.25 -0.80 -8.83
C THR A 34 18.62 -0.01 -7.58
N LYS A 35 17.93 1.11 -7.31
CA LYS A 35 18.14 1.94 -6.10
C LYS A 35 17.66 1.22 -4.83
N PHE A 36 16.45 0.67 -4.86
CA PHE A 36 15.82 -0.10 -3.80
C PHE A 36 15.80 -1.58 -4.18
N SER A 37 16.97 -2.21 -4.17
CA SER A 37 17.22 -3.60 -4.64
C SER A 37 16.72 -4.69 -3.69
N SER A 38 15.61 -4.43 -3.01
CA SER A 38 15.05 -5.28 -1.96
C SER A 38 14.54 -6.64 -2.47
N THR A 39 14.20 -6.75 -3.76
CA THR A 39 13.77 -8.04 -4.35
C THR A 39 14.95 -8.99 -4.56
N GLU A 40 16.11 -8.47 -4.99
CA GLU A 40 17.34 -9.23 -5.25
C GLU A 40 18.17 -9.40 -3.97
N ASN A 41 18.21 -8.34 -3.16
CA ASN A 41 18.95 -8.28 -1.91
C ASN A 41 18.03 -7.75 -0.79
N PRO A 42 17.27 -8.62 -0.11
CA PRO A 42 16.39 -8.21 0.99
C PRO A 42 17.11 -7.46 2.11
N THR A 43 18.41 -7.72 2.34
CA THR A 43 19.17 -7.00 3.38
C THR A 43 19.29 -5.50 3.11
N SER A 44 19.13 -5.04 1.87
CA SER A 44 19.08 -3.63 1.52
C SER A 44 17.94 -2.87 2.21
N ILE A 45 16.85 -3.56 2.60
CA ILE A 45 15.74 -2.96 3.34
C ILE A 45 16.21 -2.37 4.67
N ALA A 46 17.18 -3.00 5.33
CA ALA A 46 17.74 -2.48 6.58
C ALA A 46 18.40 -1.10 6.40
N MET A 47 18.91 -0.81 5.20
CA MET A 47 19.60 0.44 4.86
C MET A 47 18.66 1.59 4.51
N LEU A 48 17.36 1.32 4.36
CA LEU A 48 16.35 2.35 4.10
C LEU A 48 16.30 3.36 5.24
N LYS A 49 16.45 4.64 4.91
CA LYS A 49 16.53 5.75 5.86
C LYS A 49 15.21 6.52 5.95
N PRO A 50 14.93 7.17 7.09
CA PRO A 50 13.77 8.06 7.25
C PRO A 50 13.61 9.10 6.13
N ASP A 51 14.73 9.66 5.66
CA ASP A 51 14.72 10.71 4.63
C ASP A 51 14.46 10.17 3.21
N ASP A 52 14.63 8.86 2.99
CA ASP A 52 14.21 8.21 1.74
C ASP A 52 12.67 8.15 1.64
N ILE A 53 11.98 8.25 2.78
CA ILE A 53 10.53 8.24 2.90
C ILE A 53 9.94 9.65 2.93
N PHE A 54 10.49 10.52 3.78
CA PHE A 54 10.05 11.90 3.94
C PHE A 54 11.18 12.76 4.50
N LYS A 55 11.48 13.88 3.82
CA LYS A 55 12.54 14.80 4.22
C LYS A 55 11.97 15.83 5.19
N GLU A 56 12.17 15.63 6.49
CA GLU A 56 11.60 16.47 7.54
C GLU A 56 12.01 17.95 7.40
N ASN A 57 13.25 18.18 6.98
CA ASN A 57 13.90 19.48 6.87
C ASN A 57 13.27 20.35 5.78
N THR A 58 12.90 19.73 4.65
CA THR A 58 12.30 20.43 3.49
C THR A 58 10.78 20.27 3.44
N GLY A 59 10.22 19.32 4.18
CA GLY A 59 8.80 18.98 4.13
C GLY A 59 8.40 18.21 2.87
N GLU A 60 9.38 17.68 2.13
CA GLU A 60 9.17 17.00 0.84
C GLU A 60 9.05 15.48 1.00
N VAL A 61 8.35 14.85 0.05
CA VAL A 61 8.29 13.39 -0.07
C VAL A 61 9.69 12.88 -0.42
N GLY A 62 10.12 11.84 0.29
CA GLY A 62 11.41 11.19 0.03
C GLY A 62 11.39 10.44 -1.30
N GLU A 63 12.58 10.12 -1.81
CA GLU A 63 12.75 9.52 -3.14
C GLU A 63 11.90 8.25 -3.33
N PHE A 64 11.78 7.41 -2.30
CA PHE A 64 11.01 6.17 -2.36
C PHE A 64 9.57 6.42 -2.79
N PHE A 65 8.89 7.37 -2.16
CA PHE A 65 7.49 7.66 -2.46
C PHE A 65 7.32 8.63 -3.62
N HIS A 66 8.29 9.52 -3.85
CA HIS A 66 8.29 10.40 -5.01
C HIS A 66 8.19 9.59 -6.31
N ASP A 67 8.96 8.52 -6.45
CA ASP A 67 8.90 7.68 -7.65
C ASP A 67 7.54 6.98 -7.81
N LEU A 68 6.99 6.49 -6.70
CA LEU A 68 5.67 5.85 -6.66
C LEU A 68 4.57 6.82 -7.09
N GLU A 69 4.59 8.07 -6.65
CA GLU A 69 3.54 9.04 -6.95
C GLU A 69 3.61 9.60 -8.37
N TYR A 70 4.81 10.00 -8.79
CA TYR A 70 5.00 10.79 -10.00
C TYR A 70 5.35 9.92 -11.21
N TYR A 71 6.42 9.13 -11.12
CA TYR A 71 6.91 8.36 -12.27
C TYR A 71 6.04 7.14 -12.57
N PHE A 72 5.46 6.50 -11.56
CA PHE A 72 4.65 5.29 -11.76
C PHE A 72 3.15 5.58 -11.99
N LYS A 73 2.76 6.84 -12.17
CA LYS A 73 1.38 7.21 -12.48
C LYS A 73 0.80 6.45 -13.69
N PRO A 74 1.55 6.23 -14.81
CA PRO A 74 1.06 5.42 -15.92
C PRO A 74 0.83 3.94 -15.57
N LEU A 75 1.48 3.43 -14.51
CA LEU A 75 1.36 2.05 -14.01
C LEU A 75 0.34 1.94 -12.87
N GLY A 76 -0.62 2.87 -12.77
CA GLY A 76 -1.61 2.87 -11.69
C GLY A 76 -1.50 4.14 -10.84
N HIS A 77 -2.52 4.98 -10.94
CA HIS A 77 -2.60 6.19 -10.14
C HIS A 77 -3.16 5.87 -8.76
N SER A 78 -2.46 6.31 -7.73
CA SER A 78 -2.91 6.36 -6.34
C SER A 78 -2.90 7.84 -5.94
N SER A 79 -4.05 8.42 -5.60
CA SER A 79 -4.10 9.79 -5.11
C SER A 79 -3.84 9.79 -3.60
N ILE A 80 -2.61 10.06 -3.18
CA ILE A 80 -2.32 10.29 -1.77
C ILE A 80 -2.38 11.81 -1.58
N ARG A 81 -3.39 12.26 -0.84
CA ARG A 81 -3.71 13.69 -0.71
C ARG A 81 -3.02 14.36 0.48
N ASP A 82 -2.45 13.58 1.40
CA ASP A 82 -1.88 14.09 2.65
C ASP A 82 -0.49 13.49 2.92
N SER A 83 0.49 14.37 3.13
CA SER A 83 1.86 13.98 3.49
C SER A 83 1.97 13.42 4.91
N SER A 84 0.90 13.49 5.72
CA SER A 84 0.84 12.85 7.03
C SER A 84 1.11 11.35 6.97
N LEU A 85 0.72 10.67 5.89
CA LEU A 85 1.04 9.26 5.65
C LEU A 85 2.56 9.03 5.62
N TYR A 86 3.30 9.81 4.83
CA TYR A 86 4.75 9.66 4.72
C TYR A 86 5.46 10.02 6.01
N ARG A 87 4.97 11.03 6.74
CA ARG A 87 5.46 11.37 8.07
C ARG A 87 5.26 10.21 9.05
N ASN A 88 4.09 9.55 9.02
CA ASN A 88 3.80 8.40 9.86
C ASN A 88 4.68 7.20 9.51
N ILE A 89 4.92 6.94 8.21
CA ILE A 89 5.82 5.87 7.75
C ILE A 89 7.25 6.17 8.19
N ARG A 90 7.70 7.42 8.07
CA ARG A 90 9.03 7.86 8.52
C ARG A 90 9.25 7.58 10.01
N VAL A 91 8.29 7.94 10.85
CA VAL A 91 8.37 7.70 12.30
C VAL A 91 8.34 6.19 12.61
N GLN A 92 7.60 5.41 11.82
CA GLN A 92 7.46 3.96 11.98
C GLN A 92 8.27 3.17 10.94
N ILE A 93 9.49 3.64 10.63
CA ILE A 93 10.27 3.07 9.53
C ILE A 93 10.59 1.58 9.71
N GLU A 94 10.80 1.12 10.94
CA GLU A 94 11.08 -0.30 11.20
C GLU A 94 9.85 -1.19 10.92
N ASP A 95 8.64 -0.70 11.22
CA ASP A 95 7.41 -1.39 10.83
C ASP A 95 7.24 -1.41 9.30
N PHE A 96 7.60 -0.32 8.64
CA PHE A 96 7.58 -0.26 7.18
C PHE A 96 8.60 -1.23 6.56
N LYS A 97 9.83 -1.30 7.09
CA LYS A 97 10.84 -2.27 6.69
C LYS A 97 10.36 -3.70 6.85
N ASN A 98 9.73 -4.03 7.98
CA ASN A 98 9.13 -5.35 8.21
C ASN A 98 8.05 -5.69 7.16
N LEU A 99 7.21 -4.72 6.78
CA LEU A 99 6.25 -4.88 5.69
C LEU A 99 6.97 -5.10 4.34
N LEU A 100 8.05 -4.37 4.04
CA LEU A 100 8.83 -4.57 2.82
C LEU A 100 9.47 -5.96 2.76
N TYR A 101 10.02 -6.46 3.87
CA TYR A 101 10.54 -7.83 3.94
C TYR A 101 9.45 -8.84 3.57
N PHE A 102 8.23 -8.63 4.06
CA PHE A 102 7.07 -9.46 3.74
C PHE A 102 6.67 -9.35 2.26
N VAL A 103 6.74 -8.15 1.66
CA VAL A 103 6.43 -7.90 0.25
C VAL A 103 7.40 -8.58 -0.70
N VAL A 104 8.69 -8.61 -0.38
CA VAL A 104 9.73 -9.19 -1.25
C VAL A 104 9.92 -10.69 -1.02
N ASP A 105 9.36 -11.25 0.06
CA ASP A 105 9.42 -12.68 0.33
C ASP A 105 8.70 -13.48 -0.78
N LYS A 106 9.45 -14.36 -1.45
CA LYS A 106 8.96 -15.22 -2.55
C LYS A 106 8.07 -16.35 -2.06
N LYS A 107 8.13 -16.70 -0.77
CA LYS A 107 7.27 -17.72 -0.15
C LYS A 107 5.88 -17.20 0.18
N LYS A 108 5.71 -15.87 0.22
CA LYS A 108 4.44 -15.22 0.52
C LYS A 108 3.59 -15.09 -0.73
N SER A 109 2.33 -15.51 -0.62
CA SER A 109 1.32 -15.34 -1.66
C SER A 109 0.92 -13.87 -1.81
N LEU A 110 0.27 -13.53 -2.94
CA LEU A 110 -0.28 -12.19 -3.15
C LEU A 110 -1.32 -11.82 -2.08
N ALA A 111 -2.17 -12.77 -1.69
CA ALA A 111 -3.18 -12.56 -0.66
C ALA A 111 -2.53 -12.22 0.68
N GLU A 112 -1.55 -13.02 1.14
CA GLU A 112 -0.79 -12.74 2.35
C GLU A 112 -0.13 -11.36 2.30
N LYS A 113 0.47 -10.97 1.16
CA LYS A 113 1.13 -9.66 1.02
C LYS A 113 0.15 -8.50 1.18
N VAL A 114 -1.05 -8.61 0.61
CA VAL A 114 -2.11 -7.59 0.78
C VAL A 114 -2.68 -7.61 2.20
N ASP A 115 -2.76 -8.77 2.84
CA ASP A 115 -3.29 -8.91 4.21
C ASP A 115 -2.28 -8.74 5.33
N ALA A 116 -1.02 -8.44 5.00
CA ALA A 116 -0.05 -7.99 5.97
C ALA A 116 -0.60 -6.78 6.78
N ASN A 117 -0.02 -6.54 7.96
CA ASN A 117 -0.53 -5.55 8.90
C ASN A 117 -0.19 -4.10 8.52
N TRP A 118 -0.57 -3.70 7.30
CA TRP A 118 -0.43 -2.34 6.77
C TRP A 118 -1.12 -1.30 7.66
N GLY A 119 -2.22 -1.69 8.32
CA GLY A 119 -2.95 -0.84 9.26
C GLY A 119 -2.22 -0.48 10.54
N LYS A 120 -1.09 -1.13 10.84
CA LYS A 120 -0.20 -0.71 11.93
C LYS A 120 0.29 0.72 11.72
N ILE A 121 0.57 1.10 10.46
CA ILE A 121 0.98 2.46 10.11
C ILE A 121 -0.28 3.27 9.75
N LYS A 122 -0.62 4.26 10.56
CA LYS A 122 -1.80 5.10 10.37
C LYS A 122 -1.82 5.76 8.97
N GLY A 123 -2.90 5.54 8.24
CA GLY A 123 -3.13 6.03 6.87
C GLY A 123 -2.69 5.05 5.77
N LEU A 124 -2.01 3.95 6.11
CA LEU A 124 -1.56 2.92 5.16
C LEU A 124 -2.54 1.73 5.06
N GLY A 125 -3.46 1.62 6.02
CA GLY A 125 -4.36 0.47 6.20
C GLY A 125 -5.76 0.56 5.61
N ASP A 126 -6.10 1.63 4.88
CA ASP A 126 -7.46 1.85 4.31
C ASP A 126 -7.78 0.83 3.18
N ASP A 127 -8.21 1.24 1.99
CA ASP A 127 -8.40 0.31 0.84
C ASP A 127 -7.06 -0.33 0.35
N LYS A 128 -5.98 -0.20 1.13
CA LYS A 128 -4.66 -0.79 0.89
C LYS A 128 -4.12 -0.50 -0.51
N GLN A 129 -4.54 0.60 -1.13
CA GLN A 129 -4.18 0.90 -2.52
C GLN A 129 -2.68 1.17 -2.65
N LEU A 130 -2.10 1.96 -1.73
CA LEU A 130 -0.66 2.18 -1.68
C LEU A 130 0.09 0.87 -1.40
N ALA A 131 -0.42 0.03 -0.49
CA ALA A 131 0.17 -1.29 -0.24
C ALA A 131 0.19 -2.17 -1.50
N LYS A 132 -0.94 -2.28 -2.22
CA LYS A 132 -1.02 -3.00 -3.51
C LYS A 132 -0.07 -2.42 -4.56
N LYS A 133 0.14 -1.10 -4.56
CA LYS A 133 1.08 -0.43 -5.46
C LYS A 133 2.54 -0.76 -5.13
N ILE A 134 2.92 -0.71 -3.85
CA ILE A 134 4.23 -1.16 -3.37
C ILE A 134 4.45 -2.63 -3.74
N ILE A 135 3.46 -3.49 -3.47
CA ILE A 135 3.51 -4.92 -3.83
C ILE A 135 3.74 -5.09 -5.33
N PHE A 136 3.01 -4.36 -6.17
CA PHE A 136 3.21 -4.37 -7.61
C PHE A 136 4.64 -3.95 -7.99
N CYS A 137 5.14 -2.84 -7.48
CA CYS A 137 6.50 -2.34 -7.80
C CYS A 137 7.59 -3.39 -7.53
N PHE A 138 7.51 -4.12 -6.40
CA PHE A 138 8.51 -5.13 -6.06
C PHE A 138 8.27 -6.52 -6.68
N ASN A 139 7.10 -6.77 -7.28
CA ASN A 139 6.71 -8.08 -7.82
C ASN A 139 6.27 -8.03 -9.30
N TYR A 140 6.46 -6.92 -10.01
CA TYR A 140 5.92 -6.71 -11.36
C TYR A 140 6.41 -7.76 -12.38
N GLU A 141 7.67 -8.19 -12.28
CA GLU A 141 8.30 -9.20 -13.16
C GLU A 141 7.65 -10.57 -13.08
N SER A 142 6.91 -10.86 -12.00
CA SER A 142 6.18 -12.12 -11.90
C SER A 142 5.07 -12.25 -12.94
N GLY A 143 4.59 -11.13 -13.50
CA GLY A 143 3.40 -11.08 -14.36
C GLY A 143 2.10 -11.49 -13.64
N LYS A 144 2.15 -11.71 -12.31
CA LYS A 144 1.04 -12.22 -11.50
C LYS A 144 0.37 -11.16 -10.64
N VAL A 145 0.86 -9.92 -10.67
CA VAL A 145 0.30 -8.79 -9.93
C VAL A 145 -0.15 -7.73 -10.92
N LEU A 146 -1.42 -7.32 -10.84
CA LEU A 146 -1.96 -6.26 -11.68
C LEU A 146 -1.89 -4.91 -10.98
N PRO A 147 -1.57 -3.81 -11.68
CA PRO A 147 -1.62 -2.45 -11.15
C PRO A 147 -3.05 -1.88 -11.04
N ILE A 148 -4.02 -2.70 -10.63
CA ILE A 148 -5.43 -2.29 -10.45
C ILE A 148 -5.72 -2.30 -8.95
N LEU A 149 -5.51 -1.16 -8.31
CA LEU A 149 -5.41 -1.06 -6.84
C LEU A 149 -6.76 -1.19 -6.11
N SER A 150 -7.88 -1.01 -6.82
CA SER A 150 -9.23 -1.14 -6.27
C SER A 150 -9.86 -2.49 -6.61
N ILE A 151 -10.46 -3.14 -5.61
CA ILE A 151 -11.25 -4.36 -5.79
C ILE A 151 -12.51 -4.08 -6.63
N SER A 152 -13.16 -2.93 -6.45
CA SER A 152 -14.34 -2.57 -7.25
C SER A 152 -13.98 -2.44 -8.73
N HIS A 153 -12.80 -1.89 -9.04
CA HIS A 153 -12.31 -1.80 -10.41
C HIS A 153 -11.98 -3.17 -11.00
N LEU A 154 -11.34 -4.07 -10.23
CA LEU A 154 -11.08 -5.43 -10.67
C LEU A 154 -12.39 -6.16 -11.04
N LYS A 155 -13.41 -6.09 -10.17
CA LYS A 155 -14.75 -6.66 -10.43
C LYS A 155 -15.38 -6.07 -11.69
N TYR A 156 -15.32 -4.74 -11.81
CA TYR A 156 -15.84 -4.03 -12.98
C TYR A 156 -15.17 -4.50 -14.28
N PHE A 157 -13.84 -4.55 -14.33
CA PHE A 157 -13.12 -5.00 -15.52
C PHE A 157 -13.35 -6.46 -15.86
N LEU A 158 -13.47 -7.34 -14.86
CA LEU A 158 -13.88 -8.72 -15.08
C LEU A 158 -15.26 -8.81 -15.74
N GLY A 159 -16.22 -8.01 -15.28
CA GLY A 159 -17.54 -7.90 -15.92
C GLY A 159 -17.46 -7.43 -17.38
N LYS A 160 -16.45 -6.63 -17.75
CA LYS A 160 -16.26 -6.14 -19.12
C LYS A 160 -15.56 -7.14 -20.04
N ILE A 161 -14.55 -7.86 -19.56
CA ILE A 161 -13.69 -8.68 -20.44
C ILE A 161 -13.91 -10.19 -20.31
N ALA A 162 -14.51 -10.65 -19.21
CA ALA A 162 -14.76 -12.07 -18.97
C ALA A 162 -16.25 -12.41 -18.93
N ASP A 163 -17.14 -11.41 -19.02
CA ASP A 163 -18.59 -11.55 -18.83
C ASP A 163 -18.95 -12.26 -17.50
N ARG A 164 -18.09 -12.07 -16.49
CA ARG A 164 -18.25 -12.61 -15.13
C ARG A 164 -18.57 -11.47 -14.18
N THR A 165 -19.85 -11.34 -13.85
CA THR A 165 -20.34 -10.27 -12.96
C THR A 165 -20.23 -10.63 -11.48
N SER A 166 -20.08 -11.91 -11.12
CA SER A 166 -19.88 -12.31 -9.72
C SER A 166 -18.97 -13.52 -9.58
N LEU A 167 -18.03 -13.42 -8.65
CA LEU A 167 -17.25 -14.54 -8.12
C LEU A 167 -17.68 -14.74 -6.66
N PRO A 168 -17.71 -15.98 -6.15
CA PRO A 168 -18.12 -16.26 -4.78
C PRO A 168 -17.00 -15.89 -3.79
N THR A 169 -16.75 -14.59 -3.62
CA THR A 169 -15.71 -14.03 -2.73
C THR A 169 -16.25 -13.62 -1.37
N LYS A 170 -17.48 -14.02 -1.01
CA LYS A 170 -18.20 -13.57 0.20
C LYS A 170 -17.43 -13.77 1.50
N TYR A 171 -16.62 -14.83 1.59
CA TYR A 171 -15.87 -15.20 2.78
C TYR A 171 -14.37 -14.88 2.68
N TYR A 172 -13.96 -14.20 1.62
CA TYR A 172 -12.56 -13.89 1.39
C TYR A 172 -12.14 -12.67 2.21
N THR A 173 -10.92 -12.71 2.71
CA THR A 173 -10.22 -11.49 3.14
C THR A 173 -10.03 -10.55 1.94
N GLN A 174 -9.66 -9.29 2.22
CA GLN A 174 -9.39 -8.32 1.17
C GLN A 174 -8.24 -8.78 0.25
N GLY A 175 -7.20 -9.41 0.80
CA GLY A 175 -6.10 -9.97 0.02
C GLY A 175 -6.49 -11.19 -0.80
N GLU A 176 -7.29 -12.11 -0.25
CA GLU A 176 -7.81 -13.28 -0.98
C GLU A 176 -8.70 -12.86 -2.14
N GLU A 177 -9.59 -11.89 -1.92
CA GLU A 177 -10.44 -11.33 -2.96
C GLU A 177 -9.62 -10.64 -4.05
N TYR A 178 -8.65 -9.81 -3.65
CA TYR A 178 -7.74 -9.16 -4.59
C TYR A 178 -6.96 -10.17 -5.44
N ALA A 179 -6.39 -11.20 -4.81
CA ALA A 179 -5.60 -12.22 -5.48
C ALA A 179 -6.46 -13.07 -6.44
N CYS A 180 -7.67 -13.46 -6.01
CA CYS A 180 -8.61 -14.20 -6.84
C CYS A 180 -9.02 -13.40 -8.08
N LEU A 181 -9.44 -12.15 -7.90
CA LEU A 181 -9.84 -11.28 -9.00
C LEU A 181 -8.67 -10.99 -9.96
N THR A 182 -7.47 -10.78 -9.43
CA THR A 182 -6.24 -10.61 -10.21
C THR A 182 -5.99 -11.83 -11.10
N LEU A 183 -6.08 -13.03 -10.53
CA LEU A 183 -5.89 -14.28 -11.26
C LEU A 183 -6.93 -14.46 -12.36
N GLU A 184 -8.20 -14.21 -12.07
CA GLU A 184 -9.28 -14.34 -13.06
C GLU A 184 -9.13 -13.32 -14.20
N LEU A 185 -8.67 -12.10 -13.92
CA LEU A 185 -8.47 -11.09 -14.94
C LEU A 185 -7.26 -11.42 -15.82
N LEU A 186 -6.21 -12.01 -15.26
CA LEU A 186 -5.07 -12.56 -16.00
C LEU A 186 -5.48 -13.75 -16.89
N LYS A 187 -6.36 -14.64 -16.41
CA LYS A 187 -6.92 -15.71 -17.25
C LYS A 187 -7.72 -15.13 -18.42
N ALA A 188 -8.58 -14.15 -18.17
CA ALA A 188 -9.36 -13.49 -19.20
C ALA A 188 -8.47 -12.82 -20.26
N LYS A 189 -7.42 -12.10 -19.83
CA LYS A 189 -6.38 -11.54 -20.70
C LYS A 189 -5.76 -12.60 -21.62
N ASN A 190 -5.44 -13.77 -21.08
CA ASN A 190 -4.73 -14.82 -21.83
C ASN A 190 -5.65 -15.65 -22.73
N ASN A 191 -6.97 -15.65 -22.47
CA ASN A 191 -7.95 -16.31 -23.32
C ASN A 191 -8.29 -15.51 -24.60
N LEU A 192 -7.98 -14.21 -24.63
CA LEU A 192 -8.19 -13.35 -25.79
C LEU A 192 -6.89 -13.22 -26.59
N SER A 193 -6.91 -13.67 -27.84
CA SER A 193 -5.73 -13.68 -28.74
C SER A 193 -5.06 -12.30 -28.86
N ILE A 194 -5.86 -11.22 -28.93
CA ILE A 194 -5.36 -9.85 -29.07
C ILE A 194 -4.62 -9.34 -27.83
N THR A 195 -4.97 -9.79 -26.62
CA THR A 195 -4.35 -9.33 -25.36
C THR A 195 -3.38 -10.34 -24.74
N GLN A 196 -3.28 -11.55 -25.28
CA GLN A 196 -2.41 -12.61 -24.76
C GLN A 196 -0.94 -12.16 -24.68
N GLY A 197 -0.45 -11.47 -25.72
CA GLY A 197 0.92 -10.94 -25.77
C GLY A 197 1.14 -9.60 -25.06
N TRP A 198 0.11 -9.00 -24.46
CA TRP A 198 0.24 -7.68 -23.82
C TRP A 198 0.88 -7.78 -22.44
N GLU A 199 1.70 -6.80 -22.10
CA GLU A 199 2.14 -6.58 -20.71
C GLU A 199 0.96 -6.21 -19.82
N VAL A 200 1.01 -6.62 -18.55
CA VAL A 200 -0.09 -6.40 -17.58
C VAL A 200 -0.39 -4.92 -17.33
N THR A 201 0.62 -4.08 -17.41
CA THR A 201 0.53 -2.62 -17.28
C THR A 201 -0.16 -2.00 -18.49
N TYR A 202 0.15 -2.49 -19.69
CA TYR A 202 -0.47 -2.03 -20.93
C TYR A 202 -1.94 -2.44 -21.01
N LEU A 203 -2.26 -3.69 -20.61
CA LEU A 203 -3.64 -4.12 -20.42
C LEU A 203 -4.38 -3.22 -19.42
N THR A 204 -3.78 -2.95 -18.26
CA THR A 204 -4.41 -2.12 -17.23
C THR A 204 -4.73 -0.73 -17.77
N ARG A 205 -3.81 -0.12 -18.53
CA ARG A 205 -4.04 1.18 -19.17
C ARG A 205 -5.19 1.13 -20.17
N PHE A 206 -5.21 0.12 -21.05
CA PHE A 206 -6.30 -0.12 -21.99
C PHE A 206 -7.67 -0.18 -21.29
N LEU A 207 -7.75 -0.96 -20.21
CA LEU A 207 -8.97 -1.14 -19.45
C LEU A 207 -9.48 0.18 -18.88
N TYR A 208 -8.61 0.96 -18.23
CA TYR A 208 -8.99 2.26 -17.65
C TYR A 208 -9.38 3.33 -18.69
N GLU A 209 -8.86 3.27 -19.91
CA GLU A 209 -9.19 4.23 -20.97
C GLU A 209 -10.46 3.86 -21.73
N ASN A 210 -10.68 2.57 -21.98
CA ASN A 210 -11.81 2.11 -22.80
C ASN A 210 -13.05 1.74 -21.99
N TYR A 211 -12.86 1.48 -20.69
CA TYR A 211 -13.89 1.13 -19.73
C TYR A 211 -13.63 1.91 -18.43
N PRO A 212 -13.81 3.24 -18.38
CA PRO A 212 -13.64 3.97 -17.13
C PRO A 212 -14.59 3.41 -16.05
N PRO A 213 -14.10 3.05 -14.85
CA PRO A 213 -14.97 2.62 -13.74
C PRO A 213 -15.87 3.77 -13.26
N PRO A 214 -17.10 3.48 -12.78
CA PRO A 214 -18.11 4.49 -12.43
C PRO A 214 -17.67 5.48 -11.35
N ASP A 215 -16.81 5.05 -10.41
CA ASP A 215 -16.34 5.92 -9.32
C ASP A 215 -15.35 7.01 -9.78
N ARG A 216 -14.87 6.97 -11.04
CA ARG A 216 -14.01 8.02 -11.60
C ARG A 216 -14.75 9.34 -11.86
N GLU A 217 -16.07 9.33 -12.03
CA GLU A 217 -16.85 10.56 -12.24
C GLU A 217 -17.03 11.38 -10.93
N VAL A 218 -17.03 10.72 -9.77
CA VAL A 218 -17.24 11.38 -8.45
C VAL A 218 -15.94 11.96 -7.86
N ALA A 219 -14.77 11.52 -8.34
CA ALA A 219 -13.49 12.06 -7.88
C ALA A 219 -13.25 13.53 -8.30
N ALA A 220 -13.94 14.00 -9.35
CA ALA A 220 -13.91 15.39 -9.78
C ALA A 220 -14.80 16.30 -8.92
N THR A 221 -15.84 15.77 -8.26
CA THR A 221 -16.81 16.54 -7.46
C THR A 221 -16.52 16.54 -5.96
N ASN A 222 -15.68 15.62 -5.45
CA ASN A 222 -15.18 15.66 -4.07
C ASN A 222 -13.86 16.46 -3.91
N LEU A 223 -13.70 17.52 -4.70
CA LEU A 223 -12.58 18.49 -4.59
C LEU A 223 -12.71 19.42 -3.36
N PHE A 224 -13.87 19.43 -2.68
CA PHE A 224 -14.16 20.35 -1.56
C PHE A 224 -14.73 19.65 -0.30
N GLY A 225 -14.39 18.37 -0.08
CA GLY A 225 -14.69 17.71 1.19
C GLY A 225 -13.75 18.19 2.30
N GLU A 226 -14.32 18.81 3.32
CA GLU A 226 -13.65 19.50 4.42
C GLU A 226 -12.52 18.71 5.12
N ARG A 227 -11.52 19.49 5.55
CA ARG A 227 -10.35 19.08 6.34
C ARG A 227 -10.75 18.28 7.59
N LYS A 228 -10.56 16.96 7.57
CA LYS A 228 -10.25 16.23 8.81
C LYS A 228 -8.79 16.49 9.15
N GLY A 229 -8.53 17.05 10.33
CA GLY A 229 -7.25 17.61 10.75
C GLY A 229 -6.02 16.73 10.48
N LYS A 230 -4.87 17.39 10.27
CA LYS A 230 -3.53 16.78 10.09
C LYS A 230 -3.29 15.71 11.16
N ASN A 231 -3.42 14.45 10.77
CA ASN A 231 -3.32 13.28 11.65
C ASN A 231 -1.89 12.71 11.67
N VAL A 232 -0.89 13.59 11.80
CA VAL A 232 0.51 13.20 11.95
C VAL A 232 0.70 12.62 13.35
N VAL A 233 1.13 11.36 13.43
CA VAL A 233 1.45 10.69 14.69
C VAL A 233 2.89 11.03 15.05
N THR A 234 3.10 11.58 16.25
CA THR A 234 4.45 11.87 16.75
C THR A 234 5.07 10.61 17.35
N ARG A 235 6.41 10.57 17.44
CA ARG A 235 7.12 9.49 18.13
C ARG A 235 6.65 9.35 19.59
N ASP A 236 6.45 10.46 20.28
CA ASP A 236 5.89 10.49 21.64
C ASP A 236 4.50 9.85 21.72
N GLN A 237 3.64 10.03 20.71
CA GLN A 237 2.31 9.41 20.72
C GLN A 237 2.38 7.88 20.55
N LEU A 238 3.34 7.37 19.79
CA LEU A 238 3.56 5.92 19.65
C LEU A 238 4.13 5.32 20.94
N GLU A 239 5.18 5.94 21.49
CA GLU A 239 5.80 5.51 22.75
C GLU A 239 4.77 5.54 23.91
N LEU A 240 3.90 6.55 23.95
CA LEU A 240 2.79 6.59 24.91
C LEU A 240 1.83 5.42 24.72
N GLY A 241 1.51 5.05 23.47
CA GLY A 241 0.67 3.89 23.15
C GLY A 241 1.27 2.58 23.66
N GLU A 242 2.57 2.37 23.47
CA GLU A 242 3.29 1.20 24.00
C GLU A 242 3.25 1.15 25.53
N VAL A 243 3.45 2.29 26.19
CA VAL A 243 3.39 2.41 27.65
C VAL A 243 1.99 2.15 28.18
N VAL A 244 0.96 2.68 27.53
CA VAL A 244 -0.44 2.43 27.88
C VAL A 244 -0.77 0.94 27.74
N ASN A 245 -0.28 0.27 26.70
CA ASN A 245 -0.45 -1.18 26.52
C ASN A 245 0.26 -1.99 27.63
N LEU A 246 1.48 -1.58 27.98
CA LEU A 246 2.26 -2.19 29.07
C LEU A 246 1.54 -2.05 30.42
N LEU A 247 1.06 -0.85 30.73
CA LEU A 247 0.28 -0.57 31.94
C LEU A 247 -1.03 -1.38 31.97
N GLY A 248 -1.73 -1.47 30.83
CA GLY A 248 -2.94 -2.29 30.71
C GLY A 248 -2.66 -3.78 30.94
N ALA A 249 -1.51 -4.29 30.49
CA ALA A 249 -1.10 -5.66 30.76
C ALA A 249 -0.80 -5.89 32.26
N LEU A 250 -0.10 -4.97 32.92
CA LEU A 250 0.17 -5.04 34.36
C LEU A 250 -1.12 -4.99 35.19
N GLN A 251 -2.06 -4.12 34.81
CA GLN A 251 -3.35 -3.99 35.50
C GLN A 251 -4.17 -5.27 35.37
N ARG A 252 -4.24 -5.88 34.17
CA ARG A 252 -4.91 -7.17 33.96
C ARG A 252 -4.30 -8.30 34.79
N LYS A 253 -2.99 -8.25 35.04
CA LYS A 253 -2.28 -9.21 35.92
C LYS A 253 -2.38 -8.86 37.42
N GLY A 254 -3.10 -7.81 37.80
CA GLY A 254 -3.21 -7.35 39.19
C GLY A 254 -1.92 -6.80 39.79
N LYS A 255 -0.92 -6.49 38.96
CA LYS A 255 0.39 -5.98 39.40
C LYS A 255 0.36 -4.49 39.75
N ILE A 256 -0.58 -3.76 39.16
CA ILE A 256 -0.83 -2.34 39.45
C ILE A 256 -2.32 -2.07 39.59
N THR A 257 -2.67 -1.08 40.40
CA THR A 257 -4.05 -0.57 40.54
C THR A 257 -4.41 0.43 39.43
N GLY A 258 -5.69 0.77 39.30
CA GLY A 258 -6.13 1.82 38.37
C GLY A 258 -5.56 3.20 38.71
N GLU A 259 -5.27 3.47 39.98
CA GLU A 259 -4.61 4.71 40.40
C GLU A 259 -3.14 4.72 39.99
N GLN A 260 -2.44 3.61 40.20
CA GLN A 260 -1.06 3.45 39.74
C GLN A 260 -0.95 3.52 38.21
N PHE A 261 -1.96 3.06 37.47
CA PHE A 261 -2.02 3.25 36.02
C PHE A 261 -2.00 4.75 35.65
N ARG A 262 -2.85 5.56 36.29
CA ARG A 262 -2.94 7.01 36.02
C ARG A 262 -1.64 7.73 36.38
N VAL A 263 -1.10 7.46 37.57
CA VAL A 263 0.16 8.05 38.05
C VAL A 263 1.33 7.73 37.12
N ASN A 264 1.49 6.46 36.71
CA ASN A 264 2.57 6.09 35.79
C ASN A 264 2.39 6.71 34.40
N ARG A 265 1.15 6.86 33.91
CA ARG A 265 0.87 7.56 32.65
C ARG A 265 1.23 9.05 32.73
N GLU A 266 0.87 9.73 33.82
CA GLU A 266 1.21 11.13 34.04
C GLU A 266 2.70 11.36 34.19
N LEU A 267 3.40 10.50 34.93
CA LEU A 267 4.86 10.54 35.04
C LEU A 267 5.51 10.44 33.65
N TRP A 268 5.04 9.54 32.80
CA TRP A 268 5.56 9.40 31.43
C TRP A 268 5.33 10.65 30.57
N MET A 269 4.16 11.30 30.71
CA MET A 269 3.84 12.52 29.95
C MET A 269 4.62 13.74 30.43
N ASN A 270 4.80 13.89 31.75
CA ASN A 270 5.34 15.11 32.36
C ASN A 270 6.86 15.06 32.61
N GLN A 271 7.49 13.89 32.55
CA GLN A 271 8.92 13.72 32.85
C GLN A 271 9.65 12.94 31.73
N PRO A 272 9.92 13.59 30.57
CA PRO A 272 10.61 12.94 29.44
C PRO A 272 11.94 12.27 29.80
N GLN A 273 12.71 12.90 30.70
CA GLN A 273 13.99 12.40 31.19
C GLN A 273 13.89 11.09 31.99
N GLU A 274 12.73 10.75 32.55
CA GLU A 274 12.52 9.55 33.35
C GLU A 274 11.82 8.41 32.58
N ARG A 275 11.49 8.61 31.29
CA ARG A 275 10.72 7.62 30.51
C ARG A 275 11.40 6.25 30.45
N ASN A 276 12.71 6.21 30.23
CA ASN A 276 13.46 4.96 30.11
C ASN A 276 13.55 4.19 31.43
N SER A 277 13.80 4.88 32.54
CA SER A 277 13.84 4.26 33.87
C SER A 277 12.46 3.74 34.27
N LEU A 278 11.41 4.51 33.97
CA LEU A 278 10.01 4.11 34.19
C LEU A 278 9.65 2.85 33.39
N ILE A 279 9.93 2.81 32.09
CA ILE A 279 9.66 1.63 31.24
C ILE A 279 10.39 0.40 31.76
N LYS A 280 11.67 0.53 32.13
CA LYS A 280 12.46 -0.58 32.68
C LYS A 280 11.85 -1.13 33.97
N ARG A 281 11.42 -0.25 34.88
CA ARG A 281 10.72 -0.62 36.13
C ARG A 281 9.38 -1.31 35.88
N LEU A 282 8.60 -0.84 34.90
CA LEU A 282 7.31 -1.45 34.56
C LEU A 282 7.48 -2.83 33.91
N LYS A 283 8.48 -3.00 33.03
CA LYS A 283 8.77 -4.31 32.42
C LYS A 283 9.19 -5.35 33.46
N SER A 284 10.01 -4.98 34.45
CA SER A 284 10.45 -5.91 35.51
C SER A 284 9.33 -6.35 36.47
N GLN A 285 8.14 -5.73 36.42
CA GLN A 285 6.96 -6.18 37.18
C GLN A 285 6.11 -7.20 36.41
N LEU A 286 6.42 -7.37 35.12
CA LEU A 286 5.68 -8.20 34.18
C LEU A 286 6.28 -9.61 34.06
N ASP A 287 7.58 -9.71 34.31
CA ASP A 287 8.34 -10.93 34.62
C ASP A 287 7.89 -11.53 35.96
#